data_AF-A0A535WMH6-F1
#
_entry.id   AF-A0A535WMH6-F1
#
_cell.length_a   1.000
_cell.length_b   1.000
_cell.length_c   1.000
_cell.angle_alpha   90.00
_cell.angle_beta   90.00
_cell.angle_gamma   90.00
#
_symmetry.space_group_name_H-M   'P 1'
#
loop_
_entity.id
_entity.type
_entity.pdbx_description
1 polymer ?
#
loop_
_entity_poly.entity_id
_entity_poly.type
_entity_poly.pdbx_seq_one_letter_code
_entity_poly.pdbx_strand_id
1 'polypeptide(L)'
;MAFAVTFATTALGVNGILQATHHPSSTPVQAAKPAEPSDPYETWLARHHLAGPPAPASTPSAQPGTPESASWEPPAPPPDAGPVYQPSYQPSYQPPAIVVGSTQQALINSDRSGAGLGPLTWSSCLAGIAYQNAVRMANQGAISHSGGAQADLGCGLGRQAGENVGYWSGGINDGQLNAMFMNSAGHRANIMGPYRYVGTAWAVAPNGYAYIAVEFS
;
A
#
# COMPACT_ATOMS: atom_id res chain seq x y z
N MET A 1 53.53 -43.70 -0.57
CA MET A 1 54.80 -43.10 -1.01
C MET A 1 55.18 -43.69 -2.37
N ALA A 2 55.11 -42.89 -3.43
CA ALA A 2 55.85 -43.05 -4.70
C ALA A 2 55.65 -41.77 -5.54
N PHE A 3 56.77 -41.10 -5.81
CA PHE A 3 57.03 -39.95 -6.71
C PHE A 3 56.84 -40.34 -8.18
N ALA A 4 56.80 -39.53 -9.24
CA ALA A 4 56.88 -38.10 -9.62
C ALA A 4 56.35 -38.06 -11.09
N VAL A 5 56.18 -36.95 -11.84
CA VAL A 5 57.22 -36.10 -12.44
C VAL A 5 56.51 -34.99 -13.23
N THR A 6 56.99 -33.77 -13.05
CA THR A 6 56.69 -32.55 -13.80
C THR A 6 57.44 -32.52 -15.13
N PHE A 7 56.86 -31.96 -16.18
CA PHE A 7 57.65 -31.25 -17.19
C PHE A 7 56.92 -29.98 -17.63
N ALA A 8 57.61 -28.86 -17.47
CA ALA A 8 57.33 -27.59 -18.11
C ALA A 8 58.24 -27.46 -19.33
N THR A 9 57.71 -26.95 -20.44
CA THR A 9 58.51 -26.41 -21.54
C THR A 9 57.91 -25.08 -21.98
N THR A 10 58.72 -24.03 -21.82
CA THR A 10 58.57 -22.70 -22.39
C THR A 10 59.10 -22.66 -23.83
N ALA A 11 58.44 -21.93 -24.73
CA ALA A 11 59.11 -21.22 -25.82
C ALA A 11 58.25 -20.07 -26.39
N LEU A 12 58.95 -19.01 -26.76
CA LEU A 12 58.55 -17.65 -27.17
C LEU A 12 57.97 -17.55 -28.60
N GLY A 13 57.31 -16.42 -28.94
CA GLY A 13 57.48 -15.82 -30.27
C GLY A 13 56.26 -15.18 -30.98
N VAL A 14 56.03 -13.89 -30.70
CA VAL A 14 55.63 -12.75 -31.56
C VAL A 14 54.86 -12.87 -32.90
N ASN A 15 54.01 -11.84 -33.06
CA ASN A 15 53.56 -11.12 -34.27
C ASN A 15 52.26 -11.56 -34.98
N GLY A 16 51.39 -10.56 -35.11
CA GLY A 16 49.99 -10.67 -35.49
C GLY A 16 49.70 -10.50 -36.97
N ILE A 17 48.43 -10.73 -37.30
CA ILE A 17 47.76 -10.26 -38.51
C ILE A 17 46.32 -9.92 -38.11
N LEU A 18 45.90 -8.70 -38.42
CA LEU A 18 44.51 -8.25 -38.37
C LEU A 18 43.66 -9.08 -39.34
N GLN A 19 42.64 -9.77 -38.85
CA GLN A 19 41.44 -10.04 -39.64
C GLN A 19 40.21 -9.80 -38.78
N ALA A 20 39.44 -8.80 -39.19
CA ALA A 20 38.14 -8.47 -38.66
C ALA A 20 37.14 -9.55 -39.09
N THR A 21 36.57 -10.27 -38.12
CA THR A 21 35.31 -11.00 -38.28
C THR A 21 34.29 -10.38 -37.35
N HIS A 22 33.25 -9.79 -37.93
CA HIS A 22 32.11 -9.24 -37.19
C HIS A 22 31.43 -10.35 -36.39
N HIS A 23 31.56 -10.31 -35.06
CA HIS A 23 30.73 -11.07 -34.16
C HIS A 23 29.45 -10.28 -33.88
N PRO A 24 28.24 -10.83 -34.11
CA PRO A 24 27.01 -10.22 -33.64
C PRO A 24 27.01 -10.20 -32.11
N SER A 25 26.84 -9.01 -31.53
CA SER A 25 26.58 -8.85 -30.10
C SER A 25 25.21 -9.44 -29.76
N SER A 26 25.17 -10.66 -29.26
CA SER A 26 24.00 -11.22 -28.60
C SER A 26 24.06 -10.85 -27.12
N THR A 27 23.33 -9.80 -26.75
CA THR A 27 22.96 -9.50 -25.36
C THR A 27 22.27 -10.73 -24.77
N PRO A 28 22.62 -11.20 -23.57
CA PRO A 28 21.84 -12.24 -22.92
C PRO A 28 20.47 -11.64 -22.57
N VAL A 29 19.41 -12.12 -23.22
CA VAL A 29 18.04 -11.88 -22.76
C VAL A 29 17.91 -12.60 -21.43
N GLN A 30 17.86 -11.83 -20.36
CA GLN A 30 17.54 -12.33 -19.03
C GLN A 30 16.14 -12.95 -19.11
N ALA A 31 16.06 -14.28 -18.98
CA ALA A 31 14.79 -14.98 -18.94
C ALA A 31 13.92 -14.34 -17.84
N ALA A 32 12.76 -13.81 -18.23
CA ALA A 32 11.81 -13.24 -17.30
C ALA A 32 11.46 -14.30 -16.25
N LYS A 33 11.64 -13.96 -14.97
CA LYS A 33 11.15 -14.74 -13.82
C LYS A 33 9.66 -15.05 -14.07
N PRO A 34 9.18 -16.30 -13.87
CA PRO A 34 7.76 -16.59 -13.94
C PRO A 34 7.00 -15.65 -13.00
N ALA A 35 5.88 -15.09 -13.47
CA ALA A 35 5.01 -14.27 -12.65
C ALA A 35 4.63 -15.04 -11.38
N GLU A 36 4.94 -14.46 -10.21
CA GLU A 36 4.48 -14.99 -8.93
C GLU A 36 2.95 -15.02 -8.92
N PRO A 37 2.30 -16.04 -8.32
CA PRO A 37 0.86 -16.05 -8.19
C PRO A 37 0.43 -14.80 -7.41
N SER A 38 -0.54 -14.06 -7.96
CA SER A 38 -1.08 -12.85 -7.36
C SER A 38 -1.50 -13.12 -5.91
N ASP A 39 -1.02 -12.30 -4.97
CA ASP A 39 -1.41 -12.37 -3.56
C ASP A 39 -2.95 -12.39 -3.47
N PRO A 40 -3.57 -13.37 -2.78
CA PRO A 40 -5.02 -13.39 -2.57
C PRO A 40 -5.56 -12.07 -2.01
N TYR A 41 -4.74 -11.32 -1.27
CA TYR A 41 -5.04 -9.98 -0.80
C TYR A 41 -5.04 -8.94 -1.93
N GLU A 42 -4.01 -8.89 -2.78
CA GLU A 42 -4.02 -8.05 -4.00
C GLU A 42 -5.18 -8.42 -4.93
N THR A 43 -5.54 -9.70 -4.97
CA THR A 43 -6.68 -10.20 -5.75
C THR A 43 -8.02 -9.83 -5.10
N TRP A 44 -8.10 -9.73 -3.78
CA TRP A 44 -9.27 -9.22 -3.05
C TRP A 44 -9.38 -7.70 -3.21
N LEU A 45 -8.27 -6.96 -3.06
CA LEU A 45 -8.16 -5.53 -3.35
C LEU A 45 -8.66 -5.23 -4.77
N ALA A 46 -8.09 -5.91 -5.78
CA ALA A 46 -8.47 -5.75 -7.17
C ALA A 46 -9.97 -6.01 -7.44
N ARG A 47 -10.58 -6.96 -6.74
CA ARG A 47 -12.00 -7.30 -6.88
C ARG A 47 -12.96 -6.34 -6.18
N HIS A 48 -12.47 -5.55 -5.23
CA HIS A 48 -13.27 -4.60 -4.45
C HIS A 48 -12.85 -3.14 -4.63
N HIS A 49 -12.02 -2.85 -5.63
CA HIS A 49 -11.70 -1.47 -6.01
C HIS A 49 -12.93 -0.76 -6.59
N LEU A 50 -13.43 0.20 -5.82
CA LEU A 50 -13.82 1.48 -6.40
C LEU A 50 -12.62 1.96 -7.22
N ALA A 51 -12.81 2.17 -8.51
CA ALA A 51 -11.97 3.13 -9.22
C ALA A 51 -11.93 4.39 -8.33
N GLY A 52 -10.73 4.85 -7.96
CA GLY A 52 -10.61 6.17 -7.35
C GLY A 52 -11.39 7.18 -8.21
N PRO A 53 -12.02 8.21 -7.61
CA PRO A 53 -12.74 9.21 -8.38
C PRO A 53 -11.80 9.77 -9.48
N PRO A 54 -12.27 9.92 -10.73
CA PRO A 54 -11.43 10.48 -11.78
C PRO A 54 -10.93 11.86 -11.38
N ALA A 55 -9.67 12.15 -11.68
CA ALA A 55 -9.10 13.48 -11.55
C ALA A 55 -9.99 14.52 -12.26
N PRO A 56 -10.19 15.73 -11.72
CA PRO A 56 -11.02 16.74 -12.36
C PRO A 56 -10.40 17.15 -13.71
N ALA A 57 -11.14 16.90 -14.79
CA ALA A 57 -10.77 17.31 -16.13
C ALA A 57 -10.93 18.82 -16.31
N SER A 58 -9.90 19.46 -16.87
CA SER A 58 -9.87 20.86 -17.26
C SER A 58 -10.86 21.17 -18.38
N THR A 59 -11.63 22.25 -18.22
CA THR A 59 -12.57 22.80 -19.22
C THR A 59 -11.83 23.41 -20.43
N PRO A 60 -12.49 23.44 -21.60
CA PRO A 60 -12.53 24.69 -22.36
C PRO A 60 -13.96 25.07 -22.82
N SER A 61 -14.20 26.38 -22.89
CA SER A 61 -15.45 27.06 -23.21
C SER A 61 -15.58 27.40 -24.71
N ALA A 62 -16.81 27.29 -25.26
CA ALA A 62 -17.52 28.29 -26.12
C ALA A 62 -18.41 27.70 -27.25
N GLN A 63 -19.67 28.21 -27.30
CA GLN A 63 -20.84 28.03 -28.22
C GLN A 63 -20.60 28.75 -29.60
N PRO A 64 -21.51 28.82 -30.62
CA PRO A 64 -22.96 28.50 -30.66
C PRO A 64 -23.65 27.98 -31.96
N GLY A 65 -24.94 27.62 -31.84
CA GLY A 65 -25.91 27.57 -32.96
C GLY A 65 -27.33 27.08 -32.58
N THR A 66 -28.34 27.96 -32.73
CA THR A 66 -29.80 27.71 -32.80
C THR A 66 -30.29 28.17 -34.19
N PRO A 67 -31.43 27.69 -34.77
CA PRO A 67 -32.82 27.86 -34.29
C PRO A 67 -33.69 26.57 -34.51
N GLU A 68 -34.98 26.40 -34.22
CA GLU A 68 -36.15 27.30 -34.12
C GLU A 68 -37.37 26.58 -33.48
N SER A 69 -38.14 27.34 -32.69
CA SER A 69 -39.60 27.35 -32.43
C SER A 69 -40.45 26.07 -32.23
N ALA A 70 -41.01 25.93 -31.02
CA ALA A 70 -42.38 25.49 -30.79
C ALA A 70 -42.96 26.22 -29.57
N SER A 71 -43.95 27.06 -29.81
CA SER A 71 -44.66 27.93 -28.86
C SER A 71 -45.69 27.18 -28.01
N TRP A 72 -45.47 27.15 -26.71
CA TRP A 72 -46.47 26.96 -25.66
C TRP A 72 -46.22 28.03 -24.60
N GLU A 73 -47.25 28.80 -24.24
CA GLU A 73 -47.12 29.86 -23.23
C GLU A 73 -47.51 29.29 -21.85
N PRO A 74 -46.55 29.10 -20.91
CA PRO A 74 -46.86 28.67 -19.55
C PRO A 74 -47.47 29.81 -18.73
N PRO A 75 -48.26 29.51 -17.69
CA PRO A 75 -48.87 30.53 -16.83
C PRO A 75 -47.79 31.37 -16.11
N ALA A 76 -48.12 32.64 -15.83
CA ALA A 76 -47.21 33.61 -15.23
C ALA A 76 -46.55 33.09 -13.92
N PRO A 77 -45.24 33.38 -13.70
CA PRO A 77 -44.57 33.01 -12.47
C PRO A 77 -45.14 33.77 -11.26
N PRO A 78 -45.17 33.14 -10.07
CA PRO A 78 -45.49 33.86 -8.82
C PRO A 78 -44.46 34.97 -8.57
N PRO A 79 -44.82 36.02 -7.80
CA PRO A 79 -43.92 37.13 -7.52
C PRO A 79 -42.64 36.65 -6.85
N ASP A 80 -41.53 37.24 -7.31
CA ASP A 80 -40.14 36.97 -6.94
C ASP A 80 -39.96 36.94 -5.41
N ALA A 81 -39.88 35.73 -4.84
CA ALA A 81 -39.37 35.53 -3.50
C ALA A 81 -37.85 35.67 -3.61
N GLY A 82 -37.30 36.75 -3.05
CA GLY A 82 -35.86 36.99 -2.98
C GLY A 82 -35.06 35.77 -2.49
N PRO A 83 -33.74 35.74 -2.68
CA PRO A 83 -32.93 34.54 -2.52
C PRO A 83 -33.16 33.90 -1.15
N VAL A 84 -33.83 32.75 -1.16
CA VAL A 84 -33.92 31.89 0.02
C VAL A 84 -32.51 31.41 0.28
N TYR A 85 -31.91 31.90 1.37
CA TYR A 85 -30.64 31.40 1.88
C TYR A 85 -30.85 29.94 2.30
N GLN A 86 -30.72 29.01 1.36
CA GLN A 86 -30.57 27.60 1.69
C GLN A 86 -29.15 27.47 2.27
N PRO A 87 -28.98 27.11 3.56
CA PRO A 87 -27.66 26.74 4.04
C PRO A 87 -27.19 25.58 3.18
N SER A 88 -26.16 25.81 2.36
CA SER A 88 -25.49 24.75 1.64
C SER A 88 -25.02 23.73 2.68
N TYR A 89 -25.56 22.51 2.62
CA TYR A 89 -25.07 21.40 3.43
C TYR A 89 -23.66 21.07 2.91
N GLN A 90 -22.66 21.81 3.37
CA GLN A 90 -21.28 21.36 3.23
C GLN A 90 -21.16 20.13 4.14
N PRO A 91 -20.79 18.95 3.63
CA PRO A 91 -20.40 17.86 4.50
C PRO A 91 -19.25 18.41 5.35
N SER A 92 -19.49 18.60 6.64
CA SER A 92 -18.41 18.98 7.55
C SER A 92 -17.34 17.90 7.44
N TYR A 93 -16.10 18.30 7.13
CA TYR A 93 -14.97 17.38 7.14
C TYR A 93 -14.80 16.89 8.57
N GLN A 94 -15.31 15.69 8.84
CA GLN A 94 -15.11 15.01 10.12
C GLN A 94 -13.73 14.37 10.06
N PRO A 95 -12.80 14.71 10.97
CA PRO A 95 -11.54 14.00 11.03
C PRO A 95 -11.79 12.51 11.34
N PRO A 96 -10.94 11.59 10.86
CA PRO A 96 -11.10 10.17 11.16
C PRO A 96 -11.19 9.93 12.66
N ALA A 97 -12.17 9.12 13.07
CA ALA A 97 -12.31 8.73 14.47
C ALA A 97 -11.23 7.69 14.83
N ILE A 98 -10.66 7.85 16.02
CA ILE A 98 -9.58 7.03 16.55
C ILE A 98 -10.15 6.09 17.59
N VAL A 99 -9.77 4.83 17.53
CA VAL A 99 -10.20 3.82 18.50
C VAL A 99 -9.04 3.37 19.36
N VAL A 100 -9.22 3.57 20.67
CA VAL A 100 -8.39 2.99 21.73
C VAL A 100 -8.96 1.61 22.05
N GLY A 101 -8.11 0.58 22.14
CA GLY A 101 -8.53 -0.79 22.53
C GLY A 101 -8.62 -1.82 21.41
N SER A 102 -7.88 -1.65 20.31
CA SER A 102 -7.67 -2.73 19.32
C SER A 102 -7.05 -3.97 19.98
N THR A 103 -7.55 -5.13 19.59
CA THR A 103 -7.08 -6.46 20.00
C THR A 103 -6.00 -7.01 19.07
N GLN A 104 -5.58 -6.25 18.07
CA GLN A 104 -4.68 -6.70 17.00
C GLN A 104 -3.37 -7.29 17.52
N GLN A 105 -2.73 -6.66 18.52
CA GLN A 105 -1.51 -7.20 19.14
C GLN A 105 -1.74 -8.59 19.73
N ALA A 106 -2.87 -8.81 20.41
CA ALA A 106 -3.16 -10.10 21.04
C ALA A 106 -3.35 -11.20 19.99
N LEU A 107 -4.01 -10.88 18.86
CA LEU A 107 -4.17 -11.81 17.73
C LEU A 107 -2.81 -12.15 17.09
N ILE A 108 -1.99 -11.13 16.81
CA ILE A 108 -0.62 -11.31 16.33
C ILE A 108 0.19 -12.22 17.26
N ASN A 109 0.11 -11.98 18.57
CA ASN A 109 0.84 -12.80 19.55
C ASN A 109 0.29 -14.22 19.66
N SER A 110 -1.02 -14.42 19.45
CA SER A 110 -1.62 -15.75 19.34
C SER A 110 -1.08 -16.52 18.13
N ASP A 111 -1.02 -15.88 16.97
CA ASP A 111 -0.49 -16.49 15.74
C ASP A 111 0.99 -16.84 15.88
N ARG A 112 1.77 -15.92 16.46
CA ARG A 112 3.20 -16.14 16.75
C ARG A 112 3.41 -17.29 17.72
N SER A 113 2.60 -17.36 18.80
CA SER A 113 2.65 -18.48 19.73
C SER A 113 2.33 -19.81 19.04
N GLY A 114 1.35 -19.85 18.13
CA GLY A 114 1.03 -21.03 17.33
C GLY A 114 2.17 -21.49 16.41
N ALA A 115 3.05 -20.56 16.02
CA ALA A 115 4.26 -20.82 15.26
C ALA A 115 5.52 -21.08 16.14
N GLY A 116 5.39 -21.11 17.47
CA GLY A 116 6.51 -21.30 18.39
C GLY A 116 7.41 -20.07 18.55
N LEU A 117 6.94 -18.88 18.16
CA LEU A 117 7.65 -17.61 18.30
C LEU A 117 7.24 -16.89 19.59
N GLY A 118 8.16 -16.09 20.14
CA GLY A 118 7.90 -15.24 21.30
C GLY A 118 6.93 -14.09 20.97
N PRO A 119 6.15 -13.62 21.96
CA PRO A 119 5.22 -12.50 21.77
C PRO A 119 5.97 -11.19 21.53
N LEU A 120 5.34 -10.29 20.77
CA LEU A 120 5.78 -8.92 20.57
C LEU A 120 5.29 -8.04 21.72
N THR A 121 6.19 -7.19 22.21
CA THR A 121 5.93 -6.21 23.26
C THR A 121 5.34 -4.93 22.65
N TRP A 122 4.38 -4.30 23.33
CA TRP A 122 3.81 -3.05 22.84
C TRP A 122 4.85 -1.92 22.86
N SER A 123 4.88 -1.09 21.82
CA SER A 123 5.66 0.14 21.78
C SER A 123 4.75 1.34 21.50
N SER A 124 4.77 2.32 22.40
CA SER A 124 4.03 3.57 22.22
C SER A 124 4.58 4.41 21.06
N CYS A 125 5.88 4.31 20.77
CA CYS A 125 6.48 5.00 19.62
C CYS A 125 5.95 4.43 18.30
N LEU A 126 5.97 3.09 18.14
CA LEU A 126 5.43 2.41 16.97
C LEU A 126 3.92 2.65 16.83
N ALA A 127 3.17 2.65 17.94
CA ALA A 127 1.75 2.96 17.92
C ALA A 127 1.45 4.39 17.45
N GLY A 128 2.32 5.35 17.78
CA GLY A 128 2.22 6.72 17.27
C GLY A 128 2.44 6.81 15.75
N ILE A 129 3.36 6.00 15.21
CA ILE A 129 3.60 5.91 13.76
C ILE A 129 2.42 5.23 13.07
N ALA A 130 1.97 4.09 13.61
CA ALA A 130 0.78 3.36 13.13
C ALA A 130 -0.43 4.30 13.06
N TYR A 131 -0.63 5.14 14.08
CA TYR A 131 -1.69 6.14 14.12
C TYR A 131 -1.59 7.12 12.94
N GLN A 132 -0.42 7.70 12.71
CA GLN A 132 -0.20 8.67 11.64
C GLN A 132 -0.48 8.03 10.27
N ASN A 133 -0.02 6.80 10.07
CA ASN A 133 -0.24 6.04 8.85
C ASN A 133 -1.72 5.69 8.64
N ALA A 134 -2.41 5.20 9.66
CA ALA A 134 -3.84 4.88 9.59
C ALA A 134 -4.68 6.12 9.27
N VAL A 135 -4.42 7.25 9.93
CA VAL A 135 -5.12 8.53 9.66
C VAL A 135 -4.83 9.02 8.24
N ARG A 136 -3.57 8.95 7.79
CA ARG A 136 -3.21 9.31 6.42
C ARG A 136 -4.00 8.48 5.41
N MET A 137 -4.03 7.16 5.58
CA MET A 137 -4.76 6.26 4.68
C MET A 137 -6.26 6.53 4.70
N ALA A 138 -6.85 6.77 5.88
CA ALA A 138 -8.26 7.12 6.01
C ALA A 138 -8.61 8.44 5.31
N ASN A 139 -7.73 9.45 5.39
CA ASN A 139 -7.92 10.72 4.70
C ASN A 139 -7.75 10.58 3.17
N GLN A 140 -6.84 9.72 2.72
CA GLN A 140 -6.56 9.48 1.30
C GLN A 140 -7.58 8.53 0.65
N GLY A 141 -8.28 7.73 1.45
CA GLY A 141 -9.15 6.67 0.96
C GLY A 141 -8.39 5.48 0.36
N ALA A 142 -7.08 5.38 0.57
CA ALA A 142 -6.20 4.39 -0.07
C ALA A 142 -5.13 3.88 0.90
N ILE A 143 -4.71 2.63 0.71
CA ILE A 143 -3.59 2.03 1.47
C ILE A 143 -2.26 2.61 0.98
N SER A 144 -1.33 2.85 1.90
CA SER A 144 0.01 3.32 1.55
C SER A 144 1.05 2.94 2.60
N HIS A 145 2.13 2.30 2.14
CA HIS A 145 3.35 2.01 2.92
C HIS A 145 4.33 3.20 3.02
N SER A 146 3.90 4.41 2.66
CA SER A 146 4.81 5.54 2.50
C SER A 146 5.49 5.93 3.83
N GLY A 147 6.76 5.53 3.97
CA GLY A 147 7.63 5.95 5.07
C GLY A 147 7.38 5.30 6.43
N GLY A 148 6.42 4.38 6.58
CA GLY A 148 6.09 3.75 7.87
C GLY A 148 7.28 2.99 8.47
N ALA A 149 7.75 1.94 7.79
CA ALA A 149 8.90 1.17 8.24
C ALA A 149 10.18 1.99 8.43
N GLN A 150 10.38 3.08 7.68
CA GLN A 150 11.53 3.97 7.90
C GLN A 150 11.38 4.82 9.17
N ALA A 151 10.16 5.26 9.49
CA ALA A 151 9.87 5.98 10.71
C ALA A 151 10.05 5.08 11.95
N ASP A 152 9.72 3.79 11.85
CA ASP A 152 9.87 2.81 12.95
C ASP A 152 11.31 2.72 13.44
N LEU A 153 12.28 2.76 12.53
CA LEU A 153 13.71 2.77 12.87
C LEU A 153 14.09 3.99 13.73
N GLY A 154 13.35 5.10 13.61
CA GLY A 154 13.48 6.28 14.46
C GLY A 154 13.13 6.05 15.92
N CYS A 155 12.38 4.99 16.26
CA CYS A 155 12.09 4.61 17.64
C CYS A 155 13.29 3.99 18.37
N GLY A 156 14.37 3.60 17.66
CA GLY A 156 15.58 3.05 18.28
C GLY A 156 15.40 1.68 18.95
N LEU A 157 14.40 0.90 18.52
CA LEU A 157 14.04 -0.40 19.11
C LEU A 157 14.80 -1.58 18.47
N GLY A 158 15.45 -1.33 17.33
CA GLY A 158 16.15 -2.33 16.55
C GLY A 158 16.74 -1.74 15.27
N ARG A 159 17.22 -2.62 14.38
CA ARG A 159 17.74 -2.27 13.05
C ARG A 159 16.87 -2.81 11.91
N GLN A 160 15.74 -3.40 12.26
CA GLN A 160 14.78 -4.00 11.33
C GLN A 160 13.44 -3.35 11.61
N ALA A 161 12.67 -3.16 10.55
CA ALA A 161 11.32 -2.66 10.64
C ALA A 161 10.46 -3.38 9.61
N GLY A 162 9.17 -3.47 9.90
CA GLY A 162 8.17 -4.03 9.00
C GLY A 162 6.85 -3.33 9.22
N GLU A 163 6.01 -3.32 8.19
CA GLU A 163 4.71 -2.66 8.22
C GLU A 163 3.68 -3.56 7.54
N ASN A 164 2.53 -3.73 8.18
CA ASN A 164 1.33 -4.24 7.53
C ASN A 164 0.26 -3.15 7.55
N VAL A 165 -0.40 -2.94 6.41
CA VAL A 165 -1.48 -1.96 6.27
C VAL A 165 -2.68 -2.60 5.60
N GLY A 166 -3.88 -2.18 5.98
CA GLY A 166 -5.11 -2.76 5.48
C GLY A 166 -6.31 -1.84 5.61
N TYR A 167 -7.43 -2.22 5.01
CA TYR A 167 -8.72 -1.60 5.28
C TYR A 167 -9.86 -2.62 5.27
N TRP A 168 -10.97 -2.24 5.90
CA TRP A 168 -12.24 -2.95 5.85
C TRP A 168 -13.40 -1.99 5.69
N SER A 169 -14.36 -2.31 4.82
CA SER A 169 -15.55 -1.48 4.62
C SER A 169 -16.58 -1.60 5.75
N GLY A 170 -16.50 -2.66 6.57
CA GLY A 170 -17.41 -2.93 7.68
C GLY A 170 -17.02 -2.28 9.00
N GLY A 171 -16.20 -1.23 8.98
CA GLY A 171 -15.62 -0.63 10.18
C GLY A 171 -14.48 -1.46 10.78
N ILE A 172 -14.18 -1.22 12.06
CA ILE A 172 -13.07 -1.88 12.75
C ILE A 172 -13.38 -3.34 12.99
N ASN A 173 -12.47 -4.21 12.54
CA ASN A 173 -12.56 -5.65 12.76
C ASN A 173 -11.15 -6.28 12.78
N ASP A 174 -10.54 -6.33 13.97
CA ASP A 174 -9.20 -6.89 14.16
C ASP A 174 -9.13 -8.36 13.71
N GLY A 175 -10.12 -9.18 14.08
CA GLY A 175 -10.15 -10.60 13.73
C GLY A 175 -10.12 -10.85 12.22
N GLN A 176 -10.97 -10.13 11.49
CA GLN A 176 -11.02 -10.20 10.03
C GLN A 176 -9.71 -9.74 9.40
N LEU A 177 -9.17 -8.59 9.82
CA LEU A 177 -7.94 -8.06 9.22
C LEU A 177 -6.71 -8.90 9.56
N ASN A 178 -6.62 -9.38 10.79
CA ASN A 178 -5.55 -10.30 11.16
C ASN A 178 -5.59 -11.58 10.33
N ALA A 179 -6.77 -12.18 10.13
CA ALA A 179 -6.92 -13.34 9.26
C ALA A 179 -6.52 -13.03 7.81
N MET A 180 -6.87 -11.85 7.29
CA MET A 180 -6.45 -11.41 5.96
C MET A 180 -4.93 -11.24 5.85
N PHE A 181 -4.28 -10.60 6.85
CA PHE A 181 -2.83 -10.49 6.91
C PHE A 181 -2.15 -11.86 6.96
N MET A 182 -2.68 -12.79 7.76
CA MET A 182 -2.14 -14.14 7.88
C MET A 182 -2.29 -14.99 6.62
N ASN A 183 -3.24 -14.64 5.74
CA ASN A 183 -3.47 -15.28 4.44
C ASN A 183 -2.68 -14.63 3.29
N SER A 184 -2.03 -13.49 3.51
CA SER A 184 -1.11 -12.85 2.57
C SER A 184 0.33 -13.20 2.94
N ALA A 185 1.11 -13.69 1.97
CA ALA A 185 2.48 -14.15 2.25
C ALA A 185 3.39 -13.03 2.77
N GLY A 186 3.29 -11.82 2.20
CA GLY A 186 4.06 -10.66 2.62
C GLY A 186 3.70 -10.18 4.03
N HIS A 187 2.39 -10.01 4.29
CA HIS A 187 1.93 -9.57 5.60
C HIS A 187 2.21 -10.60 6.71
N ARG A 188 2.03 -11.89 6.40
CA ARG A 188 2.37 -12.99 7.31
C ARG A 188 3.86 -13.00 7.63
N ALA A 189 4.73 -12.72 6.65
CA ALA A 189 6.18 -12.67 6.87
C ALA A 189 6.56 -11.58 7.89
N ASN A 190 5.87 -10.44 7.91
CA ASN A 190 6.06 -9.42 8.94
C ASN A 190 5.58 -9.89 10.32
N ILE A 191 4.39 -10.48 10.42
CA ILE A 191 3.85 -11.01 11.68
C ILE A 191 4.79 -12.07 12.29
N MET A 192 5.37 -12.93 11.43
CA MET A 192 6.31 -13.99 11.83
C MET A 192 7.77 -13.52 11.87
N GLY A 193 8.01 -12.25 11.58
CA GLY A 193 9.35 -11.69 11.47
C GLY A 193 10.10 -11.70 12.81
N PRO A 194 11.43 -11.53 12.77
CA PRO A 194 12.31 -11.53 13.93
C PRO A 194 12.25 -10.22 14.76
N TYR A 195 11.06 -9.64 14.90
CA TYR A 195 10.80 -8.43 15.67
C TYR A 195 10.59 -8.73 17.15
N ARG A 196 10.70 -7.68 17.97
CA ARG A 196 10.45 -7.73 19.42
C ARG A 196 9.32 -6.81 19.84
N TYR A 197 9.00 -5.81 19.03
CA TYR A 197 8.02 -4.79 19.32
C TYR A 197 6.96 -4.69 18.23
N VAL A 198 5.78 -4.22 18.65
CA VAL A 198 4.67 -3.92 17.74
C VAL A 198 3.92 -2.67 18.22
N GLY A 199 3.38 -1.91 17.28
CA GLY A 199 2.37 -0.88 17.52
C GLY A 199 1.28 -0.97 16.46
N THR A 200 0.02 -0.77 16.85
CA THR A 200 -1.11 -0.85 15.93
C THR A 200 -2.06 0.33 16.10
N ALA A 201 -2.72 0.74 15.03
CA ALA A 201 -3.77 1.74 15.10
C ALA A 201 -4.80 1.57 13.98
N TRP A 202 -6.05 1.89 14.32
CA TRP A 202 -7.14 2.03 13.36
C TRP A 202 -7.55 3.50 13.22
N ALA A 203 -7.98 3.87 12.02
CA ALA A 203 -8.68 5.12 11.75
C ALA A 203 -9.91 4.85 10.87
N VAL A 204 -11.06 5.42 11.22
CA VAL A 204 -12.31 5.25 10.46
C VAL A 204 -12.56 6.49 9.62
N ALA A 205 -12.62 6.33 8.29
CA ALA A 205 -12.95 7.39 7.35
C ALA A 205 -14.45 7.74 7.39
N PRO A 206 -14.86 8.95 6.95
CA PRO A 206 -16.27 9.37 6.98
C PRO A 206 -17.24 8.47 6.19
N ASN A 207 -16.74 7.70 5.23
CA ASN A 207 -17.52 6.73 4.46
C ASN A 207 -17.72 5.38 5.19
N GLY A 208 -17.28 5.25 6.44
CA GLY A 208 -17.39 4.04 7.27
C GLY A 208 -16.28 3.01 7.05
N TYR A 209 -15.37 3.22 6.09
CA TYR A 209 -14.21 2.36 5.91
C TYR A 209 -13.22 2.58 7.05
N ALA A 210 -12.71 1.50 7.63
CA ALA A 210 -11.66 1.55 8.62
C ALA A 210 -10.33 1.14 7.99
N TYR A 211 -9.27 1.86 8.31
CA TYR A 211 -7.90 1.63 7.86
C TYR A 211 -7.03 1.29 9.05
N ILE A 212 -6.19 0.28 8.93
CA ILE A 212 -5.26 -0.18 9.97
C ILE A 212 -3.83 -0.07 9.49
N ALA A 213 -2.93 0.35 10.39
CA ALA A 213 -1.49 0.14 10.26
C ALA A 213 -0.98 -0.68 11.45
N VAL A 214 0.00 -1.53 11.19
CA VAL A 214 0.68 -2.41 12.15
C VAL A 214 2.16 -2.29 11.88
N GLU A 215 2.88 -1.69 12.82
CA GLU A 215 4.31 -1.40 12.74
C GLU A 215 5.10 -2.37 13.61
N PHE A 216 6.25 -2.81 13.12
CA PHE A 216 7.09 -3.82 13.77
C PHE A 216 8.54 -3.32 13.88
N SER A 217 9.22 -3.63 14.99
CA SER A 217 10.67 -3.40 15.15
C SER A 217 11.37 -4.39 16.06
#